data_AF-A0A646ILW3-F1
#
_entry.id   AF-A0A646ILW3-F1
#
_cell.length_a   1.000
_cell.length_b   1.000
_cell.length_c   1.000
_cell.angle_alpha   90.00
_cell.angle_beta   90.00
_cell.angle_gamma   90.00
#
_symmetry.space_group_name_H-M   'P 1'
#
loop_
_entity.id
_entity.type
_entity.pdbx_description
1 polymer ?
#
loop_
_entity_poly.entity_id
_entity_poly.type
_entity_poly.pdbx_seq_one_letter_code
_entity_poly.pdbx_strand_id
1 'polypeptide(L)'
;FKRVPAEQLQQVLLPYARAGFFAVKLQDAQDALEKLPWVESAQVRKQWPDVLEVTLVEHKPFARWGTDRLVSEQGKLFPTPKKLSDLALPELDGPDSQTAEVMKLYSDSRALFAPAGVDVRRVTMDARGSWSLVLS
;
A
#
# COMPACT_ATOMS: atom_id res chain seq x y z
N PHE A 1 12.73 1.90 7.29
CA PHE A 1 12.33 3.04 8.14
C PHE A 1 12.80 4.36 7.52
N LYS A 2 12.15 4.92 6.48
CA LYS A 2 12.61 6.22 5.94
C LYS A 2 11.72 6.92 4.89
N ARG A 3 10.37 6.91 4.93
CA ARG A 3 9.62 7.61 3.86
C ARG A 3 8.46 8.52 4.25
N VAL A 4 8.21 8.73 5.55
CA VAL A 4 7.14 9.64 6.00
C VAL A 4 7.71 10.71 6.94
N PRO A 5 7.51 12.01 6.65
CA PRO A 5 7.89 13.07 7.56
C PRO A 5 6.97 13.02 8.78
N ALA A 6 7.56 12.95 9.98
CA ALA A 6 6.83 13.03 11.25
C ALA A 6 5.89 14.25 11.30
N GLU A 7 6.21 15.31 10.54
CA GLU A 7 5.41 16.52 10.37
C GLU A 7 4.01 16.25 9.79
N GLN A 8 3.89 15.37 8.80
CA GLN A 8 2.57 15.04 8.20
C GLN A 8 1.69 14.29 9.22
N LEU A 9 2.29 13.39 9.99
CA LEU A 9 1.59 12.67 11.06
C LEU A 9 1.17 13.62 12.16
N GLN A 10 2.04 14.55 12.57
CA GLN A 10 1.72 15.58 13.54
C GLN A 10 0.57 16.48 13.07
N GLN A 11 0.56 16.87 11.79
CA GLN A 11 -0.54 17.68 11.23
C GLN A 11 -1.89 16.96 11.29
N VAL A 12 -1.93 15.66 10.97
CA VAL A 12 -3.15 14.86 11.07
C VAL A 12 -3.60 14.69 12.52
N LEU A 13 -2.66 14.58 13.45
CA LEU A 13 -2.93 14.30 14.87
C LEU A 13 -3.16 15.56 15.74
N LEU A 14 -2.70 16.74 15.30
CA LEU A 14 -2.82 18.02 16.01
C LEU A 14 -4.25 18.36 16.47
N PRO A 15 -5.30 18.18 15.66
CA PRO A 15 -6.68 18.42 16.10
C PRO A 15 -7.09 17.52 17.27
N TYR A 16 -6.63 16.27 17.28
CA TYR A 16 -6.95 15.28 18.31
C TYR A 16 -6.15 15.50 19.60
N ALA A 17 -4.93 16.01 19.50
CA ALA A 17 -4.11 16.37 20.67
C ALA A 17 -4.64 17.60 21.43
N ARG A 18 -5.30 18.55 20.73
CA ARG A 18 -5.81 19.80 21.31
C ARG A 18 -7.14 19.67 22.06
N ALA A 19 -7.91 18.60 21.81
CA ALA A 19 -9.25 18.40 22.40
C ALA A 19 -9.24 18.04 23.91
N GLY A 20 -8.07 18.00 24.55
CA GLY A 20 -7.92 17.74 25.97
C GLY A 20 -7.78 16.24 26.29
N PHE A 21 -7.01 15.97 27.35
CA PHE A 21 -6.46 14.66 27.70
C PHE A 21 -7.49 13.54 27.96
N PHE A 22 -8.76 13.90 28.16
CA PHE A 22 -9.85 12.99 28.54
C PHE A 22 -10.85 12.70 27.42
N ALA A 23 -10.81 13.45 26.30
CA ALA A 23 -11.75 13.34 25.19
C ALA A 23 -11.09 13.03 23.84
N VAL A 24 -9.81 12.64 23.84
CA VAL A 24 -9.15 12.16 22.61
C VAL A 24 -9.83 10.87 22.18
N LYS A 25 -10.62 10.96 21.11
CA LYS A 25 -11.09 9.79 20.39
C LYS A 25 -9.90 9.19 19.66
N LEU A 26 -9.11 8.36 20.37
CA LEU A 26 -7.95 7.67 19.83
C LEU A 26 -8.31 6.89 18.55
N GLN A 27 -9.54 6.38 18.49
CA GLN A 27 -10.10 5.78 17.29
C GLN A 27 -10.17 6.75 16.12
N ASP A 28 -10.73 7.96 16.29
CA ASP A 28 -10.79 8.96 15.21
C ASP A 28 -9.38 9.35 14.71
N ALA A 29 -8.41 9.40 15.61
CA ALA A 29 -7.01 9.67 15.27
C ALA A 29 -6.39 8.50 14.47
N GLN A 30 -6.67 7.27 14.87
CA GLN A 30 -6.27 6.07 14.13
C GLN A 30 -6.91 6.05 12.74
N ASP A 31 -8.24 6.25 12.65
CA ASP A 31 -8.98 6.27 11.38
C ASP A 31 -8.46 7.39 10.45
N ALA A 32 -8.05 8.54 11.01
CA ALA A 32 -7.47 9.62 10.23
C ALA A 32 -6.09 9.26 9.65
N LEU A 33 -5.29 8.47 10.38
CA LEU A 33 -4.01 7.96 9.87
C LEU A 33 -4.21 6.88 8.82
N GLU A 34 -5.18 5.98 9.01
CA GLU A 34 -5.49 4.90 8.03
C GLU A 34 -6.09 5.43 6.73
N LYS A 35 -6.62 6.66 6.71
CA LYS A 35 -7.01 7.35 5.46
C LYS A 35 -5.82 7.76 4.59
N LEU A 36 -4.59 7.74 5.12
CA LEU A 36 -3.41 8.02 4.33
C LEU A 36 -3.15 6.84 3.37
N PRO A 37 -3.00 7.08 2.06
CA PRO A 37 -3.01 6.01 1.06
C PRO A 37 -1.84 5.02 1.13
N TRP A 38 -0.79 5.34 1.90
CA TRP A 38 0.38 4.48 2.10
C TRP A 38 0.35 3.73 3.44
N VAL A 39 -0.61 4.02 4.32
CA VAL A 39 -0.77 3.37 5.63
C VAL A 39 -1.60 2.11 5.44
N GLU A 40 -1.03 0.96 5.78
CA GLU A 40 -1.76 -0.30 5.84
C GLU A 40 -2.56 -0.42 7.14
N SER A 41 -1.96 -0.03 8.25
CA SER A 41 -2.62 0.06 9.54
C SER A 41 -1.92 1.07 10.43
N ALA A 42 -2.68 1.71 11.30
CA ALA A 42 -2.15 2.59 12.33
C ALA A 42 -2.62 2.12 13.70
N GLN A 43 -1.82 2.36 14.72
CA GLN A 43 -2.21 2.16 16.10
C GLN A 43 -1.77 3.37 16.89
N VAL A 44 -2.74 4.03 17.52
CA VAL A 44 -2.49 5.19 18.36
C VAL A 44 -2.75 4.80 19.81
N ARG A 45 -1.71 4.86 20.63
CA ARG A 45 -1.79 4.57 22.06
C ARG A 45 -1.36 5.77 22.88
N LYS A 46 -1.90 5.87 24.08
CA LYS A 46 -1.58 6.94 25.01
C LYS A 46 -0.46 6.49 25.94
N GLN A 47 0.57 7.32 26.06
CA GLN A 47 1.65 7.18 27.01
C GLN A 47 1.65 8.39 27.94
N TRP A 48 1.40 8.12 29.22
CA TRP A 48 1.38 9.15 30.27
C TRP A 48 2.77 9.82 30.40
N PRO A 49 2.89 11.11 30.74
CA PRO A 49 1.81 12.06 31.06
C PRO A 49 1.22 12.87 29.92
N ASP A 50 1.82 12.93 28.72
CA ASP A 50 1.32 13.80 27.62
C ASP A 50 1.71 13.31 26.21
N VAL A 51 1.98 12.01 26.05
CA VAL A 51 2.53 11.46 24.81
C VAL A 51 1.48 10.60 24.10
N LEU A 52 1.29 10.86 22.80
CA LEU A 52 0.63 9.91 21.91
C LEU A 52 1.73 9.13 21.19
N GLU A 53 1.75 7.83 21.41
CA GLU A 53 2.62 6.94 20.66
C GLU A 53 1.85 6.37 19.47
N VAL A 54 2.47 6.48 18.30
CA VAL A 54 1.88 6.09 17.03
C VAL A 54 2.75 5.02 16.41
N THR A 55 2.18 3.83 16.24
CA THR A 55 2.78 2.75 15.47
C THR A 55 2.06 2.67 14.14
N LEU A 56 2.80 2.58 13.04
CA LEU A 56 2.24 2.48 11.70
C LEU A 56 2.88 1.33 10.94
N VAL A 57 2.09 0.68 10.11
CA VAL A 57 2.54 -0.29 9.12
C VAL A 57 2.33 0.35 7.75
N GLU A 58 3.42 0.51 6.99
CA GLU A 58 3.35 1.03 5.63
C GLU A 58 3.02 -0.11 4.67
N HIS A 59 2.18 0.15 3.66
CA HIS A 59 2.02 -0.77 2.54
C HIS A 59 3.37 -0.97 1.83
N LYS A 60 3.72 -2.23 1.57
CA LYS A 60 4.86 -2.58 0.72
C LYS A 60 4.37 -2.75 -0.72
N PRO A 61 4.67 -1.81 -1.62
CA PRO A 61 4.22 -1.91 -3.01
C PRO A 61 4.90 -3.09 -3.70
N PHE A 62 4.10 -3.97 -4.26
CA PHE A 62 4.55 -5.14 -5.02
C PHE A 62 4.54 -4.86 -6.53
N ALA A 63 3.44 -4.32 -7.04
CA ALA A 63 3.26 -4.00 -8.45
C ALA A 63 2.35 -2.79 -8.65
N ARG A 64 2.39 -2.19 -9.85
CA ARG A 64 1.34 -1.28 -10.29
C ARG A 64 0.08 -2.07 -10.61
N TRP A 65 -1.08 -1.53 -10.26
CA TRP A 65 -2.39 -2.10 -10.56
C TRP A 65 -3.20 -1.12 -11.41
N GLY A 66 -3.35 -1.43 -12.70
CA GLY A 66 -3.95 -0.51 -13.66
C GLY A 66 -3.19 0.82 -13.75
N THR A 67 -3.91 1.94 -13.77
CA THR A 67 -3.33 3.27 -14.04
C THR A 67 -2.97 4.10 -12.82
N ASP A 68 -3.68 3.94 -11.70
CA ASP A 68 -3.64 4.86 -10.56
C ASP A 68 -3.47 4.17 -9.20
N ARG A 69 -3.42 2.84 -9.17
CA ARG A 69 -3.29 2.06 -7.94
C ARG A 69 -2.02 1.22 -7.93
N LEU A 70 -1.65 0.82 -6.73
CA LEU A 70 -0.62 -0.17 -6.47
C LEU A 70 -1.28 -1.36 -5.77
N VAL A 71 -0.69 -2.53 -5.95
CA VAL A 71 -1.01 -3.71 -5.16
C VAL A 71 0.13 -3.98 -4.19
N SER A 72 -0.21 -4.28 -2.93
CA SER A 72 0.78 -4.63 -1.91
C SER A 72 1.20 -6.10 -2.00
N GLU A 73 2.27 -6.50 -1.30
CA GLU A 73 2.67 -7.91 -1.18
C GLU A 73 1.55 -8.82 -0.63
N GLN A 74 0.58 -8.26 0.10
CA GLN A 74 -0.58 -8.94 0.66
C GLN A 74 -1.79 -8.96 -0.28
N GLY A 75 -1.68 -8.41 -1.50
CA GLY A 75 -2.77 -8.32 -2.47
C GLY A 75 -3.80 -7.23 -2.17
N LYS A 76 -3.47 -6.27 -1.31
CA LYS A 76 -4.34 -5.11 -1.06
C LYS A 76 -4.08 -4.03 -2.10
N LEU A 77 -5.15 -3.50 -2.69
CA LEU A 77 -5.08 -2.36 -3.60
C LEU A 77 -5.08 -1.06 -2.80
N PHE A 78 -4.17 -0.14 -3.13
CA PHE A 78 -4.11 1.18 -2.53
C PHE A 78 -3.74 2.25 -3.58
N PRO A 79 -4.19 3.51 -3.41
CA PRO A 79 -3.89 4.57 -4.37
C PRO A 79 -2.39 4.83 -4.49
N THR A 80 -1.89 5.07 -5.70
CA THR A 80 -0.47 5.36 -5.93
C THR A 80 -0.07 6.68 -5.30
N PRO A 81 0.74 6.70 -4.22
CA PRO A 81 1.23 7.95 -3.65
C PRO A 81 2.22 8.61 -4.63
N LYS A 82 2.20 9.95 -4.73
CA LYS A 82 3.13 10.71 -5.60
C LYS A 82 4.61 10.37 -5.39
N LYS A 83 5.01 9.92 -4.19
CA LYS A 83 6.39 9.51 -3.90
C LYS A 83 6.77 8.13 -4.44
N LEU A 84 5.78 7.30 -4.79
CA LEU A 84 5.97 5.94 -5.29
C LEU A 84 5.69 5.84 -6.80
N SER A 85 5.31 6.94 -7.47
CA SER A 85 5.05 6.96 -8.91
C SER A 85 6.25 6.53 -9.74
N ASP A 86 7.46 6.84 -9.28
CA ASP A 86 8.69 6.66 -10.04
C ASP A 86 9.38 5.31 -9.76
N LEU A 87 8.80 4.47 -8.89
CA LEU A 87 9.36 3.15 -8.60
C LEU A 87 9.26 2.23 -9.81
N ALA A 88 10.35 1.56 -10.18
CA ALA A 88 10.32 0.53 -11.22
C ALA A 88 9.63 -0.73 -10.68
N LEU A 89 8.30 -0.76 -10.77
CA LEU A 89 7.45 -1.89 -10.39
C LEU A 89 6.87 -2.56 -11.64
N PRO A 90 6.69 -3.90 -11.62
CA PRO A 90 5.96 -4.61 -12.67
C PRO A 90 4.53 -4.09 -12.75
N GLU A 91 3.91 -4.26 -13.91
CA GLU A 91 2.53 -3.83 -14.17
C GLU A 91 1.59 -5.04 -14.13
N LEU A 92 0.60 -4.98 -13.24
CA LEU A 92 -0.47 -5.96 -13.15
C LEU A 92 -1.80 -5.26 -13.46
N ASP A 93 -2.70 -5.97 -14.14
CA ASP A 93 -4.03 -5.43 -14.44
C ASP A 93 -5.06 -6.56 -14.51
N GLY A 94 -6.29 -6.25 -14.10
CA GLY A 94 -7.41 -7.17 -14.13
C GLY A 94 -8.55 -6.74 -13.20
N PRO A 95 -9.59 -7.59 -13.06
CA PRO A 95 -10.66 -7.32 -12.11
C PRO A 95 -10.14 -7.27 -10.68
N ASP A 96 -10.54 -6.26 -9.90
CA ASP A 96 -10.06 -6.06 -8.52
C ASP A 96 -10.28 -7.28 -7.62
N SER A 97 -11.38 -8.02 -7.84
CA SER A 97 -11.68 -9.26 -7.13
C SER A 97 -10.69 -10.39 -7.41
N GLN A 98 -9.91 -10.29 -8.48
CA GLN A 98 -8.94 -11.30 -8.94
C GLN A 98 -7.49 -10.89 -8.70
N THR A 99 -7.24 -9.85 -7.89
CA THR A 99 -5.89 -9.37 -7.55
C THR A 99 -4.95 -10.51 -7.13
N ALA A 100 -5.42 -11.41 -6.26
CA ALA A 100 -4.63 -12.55 -5.79
C ALA A 100 -4.24 -13.53 -6.91
N GLU A 101 -5.14 -13.78 -7.87
CA GLU A 101 -4.90 -14.68 -8.99
C GLU A 101 -3.88 -14.09 -9.97
N VAL A 102 -4.02 -12.79 -10.29
CA VAL A 102 -3.07 -12.07 -11.15
C VAL A 102 -1.67 -12.05 -10.53
N MET A 103 -1.58 -11.77 -9.22
CA MET A 103 -0.29 -11.79 -8.50
C MET A 103 0.35 -13.18 -8.48
N LYS A 104 -0.47 -14.23 -8.31
CA LYS A 104 0.02 -15.60 -8.34
C LYS A 104 0.59 -15.94 -9.71
N LEU A 105 -0.14 -15.67 -10.78
CA LEU A 105 0.34 -15.93 -12.14
C LEU A 105 1.63 -15.17 -12.45
N TYR A 106 1.74 -13.90 -12.03
CA TYR A 106 2.98 -13.15 -12.16
C TYR A 106 4.15 -13.82 -11.44
N SER A 107 3.93 -14.26 -10.20
CA SER A 107 4.98 -14.90 -9.39
C SER A 107 5.42 -16.24 -9.99
N ASP A 108 4.46 -17.05 -10.44
CA ASP A 108 4.71 -18.34 -11.10
C ASP A 108 5.45 -18.15 -12.42
N SER A 109 5.02 -17.18 -13.24
CA SER A 109 5.64 -16.85 -14.53
C SER A 109 7.06 -16.33 -14.33
N ARG A 110 7.28 -15.46 -13.34
CA ARG A 110 8.62 -14.94 -13.04
C ARG A 110 9.56 -16.06 -12.61
N ALA A 111 9.10 -16.99 -11.78
CA ALA A 111 9.90 -18.16 -11.40
C ALA A 111 10.20 -19.07 -12.59
N LEU A 112 9.24 -19.25 -13.50
CA LEU A 112 9.39 -20.07 -14.70
C LEU A 112 10.40 -19.49 -15.70
N PHE A 113 10.40 -18.17 -15.90
CA PHE A 113 11.26 -17.49 -16.87
C PHE A 113 12.63 -17.09 -16.31
N ALA A 114 12.79 -17.04 -14.99
CA ALA A 114 14.06 -16.69 -14.34
C ALA A 114 15.28 -17.51 -14.82
N PRO A 115 15.20 -18.85 -15.05
CA PRO A 115 16.33 -19.62 -15.56
C PRO A 115 16.75 -19.24 -16.99
N ALA A 116 15.83 -18.69 -17.77
CA ALA A 116 16.11 -18.20 -19.13
C ALA A 116 16.65 -16.76 -19.15
N GLY A 117 16.76 -16.11 -17.98
CA GLY A 117 17.20 -14.72 -17.88
C GLY A 117 16.17 -13.71 -18.41
N VAL A 118 14.91 -14.11 -18.53
CA VAL A 118 13.81 -13.29 -19.05
C VAL A 118 12.96 -12.78 -17.90
N ASP A 119 12.71 -11.48 -17.87
CA ASP A 119 11.88 -10.84 -16.84
C ASP A 119 10.43 -10.69 -17.31
N VAL A 120 9.48 -10.84 -16.37
CA VAL A 120 8.06 -10.56 -16.62
C VAL A 120 7.80 -9.08 -16.30
N ARG A 121 7.45 -8.28 -17.30
CA ARG A 121 7.18 -6.85 -17.13
C ARG A 121 5.72 -6.54 -16.86
N ARG A 122 4.80 -7.27 -17.51
CA ARG A 122 3.37 -7.05 -17.37
C ARG A 122 2.59 -8.35 -17.39
N VAL A 123 1.58 -8.44 -16.53
CA VAL A 123 0.56 -9.49 -16.57
C VAL A 123 -0.81 -8.82 -16.53
N THR A 124 -1.65 -9.14 -17.50
CA THR A 124 -3.00 -8.58 -17.60
C THR A 124 -4.02 -9.69 -17.72
N MET A 125 -5.14 -9.55 -17.01
CA MET A 125 -6.32 -10.39 -17.10
C MET A 125 -7.50 -9.57 -17.61
N ASP A 126 -8.12 -9.96 -18.72
CA ASP A 126 -9.33 -9.29 -19.17
C ASP A 126 -10.57 -9.74 -18.34
N ALA A 127 -11.69 -9.03 -18.49
CA ALA A 127 -12.92 -9.36 -17.77
C ALA A 127 -13.52 -10.74 -18.12
N ARG A 128 -13.04 -11.37 -19.19
CA ARG A 128 -13.45 -12.72 -19.64
C ARG A 128 -12.48 -13.81 -19.14
N GLY A 129 -11.45 -13.44 -18.38
CA GLY A 129 -10.42 -14.34 -17.85
C GLY A 129 -9.31 -14.69 -18.83
N SER A 130 -9.16 -13.94 -19.93
CA SER A 130 -8.03 -14.10 -20.84
C SER A 130 -6.77 -13.44 -20.27
N TRP A 131 -5.64 -14.14 -20.36
CA TRP A 131 -4.36 -13.69 -19.82
C TRP A 131 -3.42 -13.20 -20.92
N SER A 132 -2.66 -12.15 -20.63
CA SER A 132 -1.60 -11.63 -21.50
C SER A 132 -0.36 -11.30 -20.68
N LEU A 133 0.81 -11.70 -21.18
CA LEU A 133 2.11 -11.47 -20.54
C LEU A 133 3.03 -10.70 -21.48
N VAL A 134 3.77 -9.73 -20.92
CA VAL A 134 4.84 -9.03 -21.62
C VAL A 134 6.17 -9.33 -20.93
N LEU A 135 7.12 -9.84 -21.70
CA LEU A 135 8.44 -10.25 -21.25
C LEU A 135 9.51 -9.26 -21.73
N SER A 136 10.69 -9.27 -21.12
CA SER A 136 11.88 -8.53 -21.62
C SER A 136 13.16 -9.32 -21.52
#